data_AF-A0A812TJA6-F1
#
_entry.id   AF-A0A812TJA6-F1
#
_cell.length_a   1.000
_cell.length_b   1.000
_cell.length_c   1.000
_cell.angle_alpha   90.00
_cell.angle_beta   90.00
_cell.angle_gamma   90.00
#
_symmetry.space_group_name_H-M   'P 1'
#
loop_
_entity.id
_entity.type
_entity.pdbx_description
1 polymer ?
#
loop_
_entity_poly.entity_id
_entity_poly.type
_entity_poly.pdbx_seq_one_letter_code
_entity_poly.pdbx_strand_id
1 'polypeptide(L)'
;MVPCNPGSCGHPSLCARPCIYMAKNGACHVEGCNFCHMTHDVPVMKLNQRQRYVLQRLDVKEKMDLILAAVRAGLDREGLTYEAGSLIQLLEEEASKHAQQGLDRSHKKQ
;
A
#
# COMPACT_ATOMS: atom_id res chain seq x y z
N MET A 1 14.33 -14.39 -20.96
CA MET A 1 13.63 -13.59 -19.93
C MET A 1 14.67 -12.74 -19.23
N VAL A 2 14.50 -11.42 -19.25
CA VAL A 2 15.41 -10.49 -18.56
C VAL A 2 15.30 -10.78 -17.06
N PRO A 3 16.42 -10.99 -16.33
CA PRO A 3 16.36 -11.13 -14.89
C PRO A 3 15.82 -9.82 -14.31
N CYS A 4 14.63 -9.85 -13.73
CA CYS A 4 14.10 -8.70 -13.01
C CYS A 4 15.08 -8.34 -11.89
N ASN A 5 15.44 -7.06 -11.80
CA ASN A 5 16.19 -6.59 -10.65
C ASN A 5 15.34 -6.85 -9.38
N PRO A 6 15.94 -7.16 -8.24
CA PRO A 6 15.20 -7.53 -7.02
C PRO A 6 14.15 -6.50 -6.59
N GLY A 7 14.39 -5.21 -6.89
CA GLY A 7 13.44 -4.12 -6.63
C GLY A 7 12.18 -4.15 -7.51
N SER A 8 12.23 -4.78 -8.68
CA SER A 8 11.09 -4.93 -9.61
C SER A 8 10.29 -6.23 -9.37
N CYS A 9 10.78 -7.12 -8.50
CA CYS A 9 10.17 -8.43 -8.26
C CYS A 9 9.11 -8.45 -7.16
N GLY A 10 9.04 -7.43 -6.29
CA GLY A 10 8.12 -7.41 -5.14
C GLY A 10 8.40 -8.54 -4.14
N HIS A 11 9.11 -8.23 -3.05
CA HIS A 11 9.43 -9.16 -1.96
C HIS A 11 9.89 -8.36 -0.73
N PRO A 12 10.14 -8.97 0.44
CA PRO A 12 9.26 -9.79 1.28
C PRO A 12 8.21 -8.96 2.05
N SER A 13 8.33 -7.64 2.10
CA SER A 13 7.39 -6.72 2.76
C SER A 13 6.44 -6.02 1.77
N LEU A 14 6.76 -6.06 0.47
CA LEU A 14 6.00 -5.42 -0.61
C LEU A 14 5.73 -6.42 -1.75
N CYS A 15 5.13 -7.60 -1.46
CA CYS A 15 4.63 -8.44 -2.56
C CYS A 15 3.35 -7.87 -3.17
N ALA A 16 3.16 -8.11 -4.47
CA ALA A 16 1.85 -8.01 -5.08
C ALA A 16 0.85 -8.93 -4.34
N ARG A 17 -0.44 -8.66 -4.50
CA ARG A 17 -1.49 -9.53 -3.94
C ARG A 17 -1.25 -10.99 -4.40
N PRO A 18 -1.35 -11.99 -3.50
CA PRO A 18 -1.20 -13.40 -3.87
C PRO A 18 -2.17 -13.81 -4.97
N CYS A 19 -1.67 -14.58 -5.93
CA CYS A 19 -2.47 -15.17 -6.99
C CYS A 19 -3.46 -16.16 -6.38
N ILE A 20 -4.76 -15.96 -6.64
CA ILE A 20 -5.80 -16.81 -6.08
C ILE A 20 -5.72 -18.25 -6.62
N TYR A 21 -5.29 -18.43 -7.87
CA TYR A 21 -5.12 -19.75 -8.46
C TYR A 21 -3.95 -20.49 -7.84
N MET A 22 -2.82 -19.82 -7.66
CA MET A 22 -1.65 -20.39 -6.97
C MET A 22 -1.96 -20.72 -5.51
N ALA A 23 -2.62 -19.81 -4.79
CA ALA A 23 -2.96 -20.00 -3.39
C ALA A 23 -3.97 -21.13 -3.16
N LYS A 24 -4.91 -21.35 -4.10
CA LYS A 24 -5.92 -22.41 -3.97
C LYS A 24 -5.48 -23.75 -4.54
N ASN A 25 -4.76 -23.73 -5.67
CA ASN A 25 -4.55 -24.90 -6.51
C ASN A 25 -3.06 -25.24 -6.69
N GLY A 26 -2.14 -24.41 -6.19
CA GLY A 26 -0.69 -24.58 -6.39
C GLY A 26 -0.21 -24.31 -7.83
N ALA A 27 -1.09 -23.87 -8.73
CA ALA A 27 -0.77 -23.57 -10.11
C ALA A 27 -1.60 -22.40 -10.65
N CYS A 28 -1.00 -21.62 -11.55
CA CYS A 28 -1.67 -20.55 -12.29
C CYS A 28 -1.42 -20.76 -13.79
N HIS A 29 -2.50 -20.80 -14.57
CA HIS A 29 -2.45 -20.98 -16.04
C HIS A 29 -2.83 -19.70 -16.81
N VAL A 30 -2.88 -18.56 -16.12
CA VAL A 30 -3.20 -17.28 -16.74
C VAL A 30 -1.92 -16.69 -17.30
N GLU A 31 -1.84 -16.59 -18.62
CA GLU A 31 -0.75 -15.88 -19.29
C GLU A 31 -0.75 -14.40 -18.88
N GLY A 32 0.42 -13.87 -18.51
CA GLY A 32 0.56 -12.48 -18.06
C GLY A 32 -0.01 -12.19 -16.67
N CYS A 33 -0.18 -13.20 -15.80
CA CYS A 33 -0.62 -12.97 -14.42
C CYS A 33 0.40 -12.13 -13.63
N ASN A 34 -0.02 -10.95 -13.18
CA ASN A 34 0.80 -10.00 -12.42
C ASN A 34 0.64 -10.14 -10.89
N PHE A 35 0.06 -11.25 -10.42
CA PHE A 35 -0.09 -11.54 -8.98
C PHE A 35 1.07 -12.39 -8.45
N CYS A 36 1.30 -12.34 -7.15
CA CYS A 36 2.40 -13.05 -6.50
C CYS A 36 2.14 -14.57 -6.53
N HIS A 37 3.04 -15.35 -7.14
CA HIS A 37 2.93 -16.82 -7.26
C HIS A 37 3.73 -17.59 -6.18
N MET A 38 4.30 -16.91 -5.19
CA MET A 38 4.95 -17.59 -4.08
C MET A 38 3.93 -18.13 -3.07
N THR A 39 4.36 -19.05 -2.20
CA THR A 39 3.56 -19.50 -1.05
C THR A 39 3.43 -18.35 -0.05
N HIS A 40 2.22 -18.07 0.41
CA HIS A 40 1.95 -17.05 1.43
C HIS A 40 1.15 -17.68 2.56
N ASP A 41 1.77 -17.77 3.74
CA ASP A 41 1.12 -18.35 4.91
C ASP A 41 0.16 -17.36 5.59
N VAL A 42 0.38 -16.05 5.36
CA VAL A 42 -0.43 -14.99 5.95
C VAL A 42 -1.34 -14.37 4.89
N PRO A 43 -2.67 -14.31 5.12
CA PRO A 43 -3.57 -13.60 4.24
C PRO A 43 -3.21 -12.11 4.18
N VAL A 44 -3.20 -11.52 2.99
CA VAL A 44 -3.11 -10.06 2.85
C VAL A 44 -4.22 -9.42 3.65
N MET A 45 -3.86 -8.57 4.62
CA MET A 45 -4.83 -7.82 5.40
C MET A 45 -5.62 -6.90 4.48
N LYS A 46 -6.90 -7.18 4.31
CA LYS A 46 -7.82 -6.34 3.55
C LYS A 46 -8.49 -5.35 4.48
N LEU A 47 -8.57 -4.10 4.04
CA LEU A 47 -9.41 -3.12 4.72
C LEU A 47 -10.87 -3.60 4.71
N ASN A 48 -11.48 -3.60 5.89
CA ASN A 48 -12.90 -3.90 6.02
C ASN A 48 -13.76 -2.79 5.38
N GLN A 49 -15.06 -3.05 5.23
CA GLN A 49 -15.96 -2.11 4.54
C GLN A 49 -15.97 -0.72 5.18
N ARG A 50 -15.95 -0.64 6.52
CA ARG A 50 -15.93 0.62 7.26
C ARG A 50 -14.62 1.39 7.01
N GLN A 51 -13.49 0.70 7.08
CA GLN A 51 -12.17 1.31 6.81
C GLN A 51 -12.07 1.83 5.38
N ARG A 52 -12.56 1.08 4.40
CA ARG A 52 -12.63 1.53 2.99
C ARG A 52 -13.51 2.76 2.84
N TYR A 53 -14.67 2.78 3.49
CA TYR A 53 -15.56 3.94 3.49
C TYR A 53 -14.90 5.20 4.07
N VAL A 54 -14.18 5.07 5.19
CA VAL A 54 -13.43 6.19 5.78
C VAL A 54 -12.34 6.67 4.81
N LEU A 55 -11.52 5.75 4.29
CA LEU A 55 -10.43 6.07 3.37
C LEU A 55 -10.90 6.78 2.10
N GLN A 56 -12.06 6.40 1.56
CA GLN A 56 -12.66 7.04 0.38
C GLN A 56 -13.07 8.49 0.62
N ARG A 57 -13.42 8.84 1.86
CA ARG A 57 -13.87 10.19 2.24
C ARG A 57 -12.73 11.12 2.66
N LEU A 58 -11.52 10.58 2.81
CA LEU A 58 -10.35 11.39 3.07
C LEU A 58 -10.01 12.22 1.83
N ASP A 59 -9.70 13.49 2.03
CA ASP A 59 -9.12 14.33 0.99
C ASP A 59 -7.70 13.84 0.63
N VAL A 60 -7.07 14.47 -0.37
CA VAL A 60 -5.74 14.05 -0.81
C VAL A 60 -4.70 14.27 0.30
N LYS A 61 -4.80 15.37 1.05
CA LYS A 61 -3.86 15.70 2.13
C LYS A 61 -3.96 14.69 3.28
N GLU A 62 -5.17 14.40 3.74
CA GLU A 62 -5.47 13.40 4.75
C GLU A 62 -4.97 12.00 4.35
N LYS A 63 -5.11 11.63 3.06
CA LYS A 63 -4.55 10.37 2.54
C LYS A 63 -3.03 10.37 2.59
N MET A 64 -2.39 11.46 2.18
CA MET A 64 -0.93 11.58 2.22
C MET A 64 -0.39 11.50 3.65
N ASP A 65 -1.02 12.20 4.59
CA ASP A 65 -0.63 12.17 6.00
C ASP A 65 -0.79 10.76 6.59
N LEU A 66 -1.88 10.05 6.27
CA LEU A 66 -2.09 8.67 6.66
C LEU A 66 -1.01 7.72 6.09
N ILE A 67 -0.70 7.86 4.81
CA ILE A 67 0.33 7.05 4.14
C ILE A 67 1.70 7.33 4.75
N LEU A 68 2.05 8.61 4.95
CA LEU A 68 3.33 9.01 5.55
C LEU A 68 3.51 8.42 6.95
N ALA A 69 2.47 8.48 7.79
CA ALA A 69 2.48 7.88 9.11
C ALA A 69 2.67 6.35 9.06
N ALA A 70 1.96 5.67 8.14
CA ALA A 70 2.07 4.22 7.98
C ALA A 70 3.45 3.78 7.46
N VAL A 71 4.03 4.54 6.52
CA VAL A 71 5.38 4.30 5.98
C VAL A 71 6.43 4.49 7.06
N ARG A 72 6.40 5.59 7.81
CA ARG A 72 7.31 5.82 8.94
C ARG A 72 7.24 4.69 9.97
N ALA A 73 6.04 4.29 10.36
CA ALA A 73 5.86 3.16 11.29
C ALA A 73 6.34 1.83 10.70
N GLY A 74 6.25 1.63 9.39
CA GLY A 74 6.79 0.45 8.71
C GLY A 74 8.31 0.43 8.71
N LEU A 75 8.93 1.55 8.34
CA LEU A 75 10.38 1.71 8.29
C LEU A 75 11.00 1.57 9.68
N ASP A 76 10.36 2.13 10.71
CA ASP A 76 10.82 2.02 12.09
C ASP A 76 10.83 0.56 12.57
N ARG A 77 9.76 -0.21 12.28
CA ARG A 77 9.70 -1.65 12.61
C ARG A 77 10.79 -2.48 11.92
N GLU A 78 11.18 -2.10 10.71
CA GLU A 78 12.22 -2.79 9.94
C GLU A 78 13.62 -2.22 10.20
N GLY A 79 13.75 -1.15 10.98
CA GLY A 79 15.03 -0.47 11.24
C GLY A 79 15.62 0.24 10.01
N LEU A 80 14.79 0.65 9.05
CA LEU A 80 15.19 1.21 7.75
C LEU A 80 15.01 2.73 7.64
N THR A 81 14.73 3.41 8.76
CA THR A 81 14.36 4.84 8.77
C THR A 81 15.46 5.73 8.19
N TYR A 82 16.74 5.41 8.44
CA TYR A 82 17.87 6.21 7.96
C TYR A 82 18.08 6.02 6.44
N GLU A 83 18.05 4.77 5.99
CA GLU A 83 18.26 4.36 4.60
C GLU A 83 17.15 4.90 3.68
N ALA A 84 15.92 4.98 4.19
CA ALA A 84 14.75 5.45 3.45
C ALA A 84 14.51 6.97 3.57
N GLY A 85 15.48 7.76 4.06
CA GLY A 85 15.32 9.20 4.26
C GLY A 85 14.88 9.96 3.00
N SER A 86 15.43 9.63 1.83
CA SER A 86 15.04 10.25 0.56
C SER A 86 13.60 9.96 0.14
N LEU A 87 13.10 8.75 0.44
CA LEU A 87 11.70 8.38 0.22
C LEU A 87 10.77 9.16 1.15
N ILE A 88 11.13 9.29 2.42
CA ILE A 88 10.35 10.06 3.40
C ILE A 88 10.25 11.52 2.95
N GLN A 89 11.39 12.12 2.57
CA GLN A 89 11.43 13.50 2.08
C GLN A 89 10.53 13.70 0.84
N LEU A 90 10.60 12.78 -0.14
CA LEU A 90 9.76 12.85 -1.34
C LEU A 90 8.26 12.83 -1.00
N LEU A 91 7.87 11.97 -0.05
CA LEU A 91 6.47 11.87 0.40
C LEU A 91 6.03 13.12 1.18
N GLU A 92 6.91 13.73 1.99
CA GLU A 92 6.63 14.99 2.70
C GLU A 92 6.47 16.17 1.75
N GLU A 93 7.34 16.27 0.75
CA GLU A 93 7.26 17.29 -0.29
C GLU A 93 5.95 17.16 -1.07
N GLU A 94 5.57 15.94 -1.47
CA GLU A 94 4.31 15.69 -2.15
C GLU A 94 3.11 16.01 -1.24
N ALA A 95 3.15 15.59 0.03
CA ALA A 95 2.11 15.89 1.01
C ALA A 95 1.96 17.40 1.27
N SER A 96 3.01 18.20 1.04
CA SER A 96 2.99 19.65 1.23
C SER A 96 2.34 20.40 0.06
N LYS A 97 2.26 19.78 -1.13
CA LYS A 97 1.56 20.36 -2.30
C LYS A 97 0.05 20.38 -2.14
N HIS A 98 -0.48 19.55 -1.25
CA HIS A 98 -1.92 19.43 -1.00
C HIS A 98 -2.29 20.24 0.25
N ALA A 99 -3.02 21.34 0.08
CA ALA A 99 -3.58 22.08 1.20
C ALA A 99 -4.69 21.26 1.88
N GLN A 100 -4.79 21.34 3.21
CA GLN A 100 -5.91 20.74 3.94
C GLN A 100 -7.22 21.37 3.48
N GLN A 101 -8.15 20.57 2.97
CA GLN A 101 -9.50 21.01 2.73
C GLN A 101 -10.33 20.63 3.96
N GLY A 102 -10.55 21.61 4.83
CA GLY A 102 -11.30 21.42 6.07
C GLY A 102 -12.61 20.67 5.86
N LEU A 103 -12.87 19.71 6.76
CA LEU A 103 -14.08 18.91 6.84
C LEU A 103 -15.32 19.78 7.12
N ASP A 104 -15.89 20.44 6.12
CA ASP A 104 -17.31 20.83 6.19
C ASP A 104 -18.16 19.60 5.85
N ARG A 105 -18.26 18.68 6.81
CA ARG A 105 -19.16 17.53 6.72
C ARG A 105 -20.49 17.88 7.35
N SER A 106 -21.20 18.81 6.72
CA SER A 106 -22.62 19.01 7.00
C SER A 106 -23.38 17.70 6.74
N HIS A 107 -23.89 17.11 7.82
CA HIS A 107 -24.78 15.96 7.78
C HIS A 107 -26.01 16.28 6.92
N LYS A 108 -26.20 15.57 5.81
CA LYS A 108 -27.53 15.40 5.23
C LYS A 108 -27.87 13.92 5.18
N LYS A 109 -28.66 13.49 6.17
CA LYS A 109 -29.49 12.29 6.08
C LYS A 109 -30.42 12.46 4.88
N GLN A 110 -30.43 11.50 3.97
CA GLN A 110 -31.61 11.08 3.22
C GLN A 110 -31.60 9.54 3.20
#